data_AF-A0AAN6YVY9-F1
#
_entry.id   AF-A0AAN6YVY9-F1
#
_cell.length_a   1.000
_cell.length_b   1.000
_cell.length_c   1.000
_cell.angle_alpha   90.00
_cell.angle_beta   90.00
_cell.angle_gamma   90.00
#
_symmetry.space_group_name_H-M   'P 1'
#
loop_
_entity.id
_entity.type
_entity.pdbx_description
1 polymer ?
#
loop_
_entity_poly.entity_id
_entity_poly.type
_entity_poly.pdbx_seq_one_letter_code
_entity_poly.pdbx_strand_id
1 'polypeptide(L)'
;MAARLVLFAASAAVLVSAQAPTPDPSAGCTSKSFSIPSWFIRDVTYSMTGDVSFQVWNRAINYTASMTCQTNEGWNACSAKGGPTTNGTLEASVQLSGDSATYLVNQTWTCNDRGKPMTFTAVGNSTALQNYTSPILVKGSLTSPVAITPAYPEGPTGHDTPGCTARSEKPSWILSHISYTNRTGNGISAPFVNFNLILTNPANGYEASCMPGTSYDYSADPSHLVCAGNEFQSSRIGRYAVSTQGSYDPDTSTFSMQQTWFCDDTDPAKPLNITASGSIALPFKCTTAELEAGGTETVCVTGSDITLEGKLGTVVTLPPYSIEEPIPARDGCTLSSIFNPRWLFSSFRVDDADSSSPAVSFEIILQTERGFQYPIPIYQGAALESGWYECDIGADGGNGLPLWPYQCSFKYTPASKELVLKADWACQDVDPNHPVQFSGLSTTTINTTLACETIDGKSQCATTDTGYSWVAPISDVTWKST
;
A
#
# COMPACT_ATOMS: atom_id res chain seq x y z
N MET A 1 -32.26 -11.76 52.19
CA MET A 1 -31.56 -12.54 51.16
C MET A 1 -32.08 -12.10 49.80
N ALA A 2 -31.38 -11.19 49.13
CA ALA A 2 -31.74 -10.74 47.78
C ALA A 2 -30.61 -11.19 46.85
N ALA A 3 -30.93 -12.13 45.95
CA ALA A 3 -29.98 -12.65 44.98
C ALA A 3 -29.72 -11.58 43.91
N ARG A 4 -28.49 -11.04 43.88
CA ARG A 4 -28.00 -10.22 42.77
C ARG A 4 -27.65 -11.16 41.61
N LEU A 5 -28.47 -11.12 40.58
CA LEU A 5 -28.19 -11.73 39.28
C LEU A 5 -27.03 -10.95 38.64
N VAL A 6 -25.85 -11.56 38.53
CA VAL A 6 -24.74 -11.04 37.75
C VAL A 6 -24.96 -11.48 36.30
N LEU A 7 -25.45 -10.56 35.46
CA LEU A 7 -25.44 -10.73 34.02
C LEU A 7 -24.02 -10.47 33.51
N PHE A 8 -23.33 -11.52 33.10
CA PHE A 8 -22.14 -11.40 32.24
C PHE A 8 -22.62 -10.93 30.86
N ALA A 9 -22.47 -9.64 30.58
CA ALA A 9 -22.58 -9.12 29.22
C ALA A 9 -21.37 -9.61 28.44
N ALA A 10 -21.57 -10.58 27.56
CA ALA A 10 -20.59 -10.90 26.53
C ALA A 10 -20.61 -9.75 25.51
N SER A 11 -19.75 -8.76 25.72
CA SER A 11 -19.51 -7.71 24.73
C SER A 11 -18.95 -8.38 23.47
N ALA A 12 -19.75 -8.44 22.42
CA ALA A 12 -19.29 -8.77 21.09
C ALA A 12 -18.44 -7.59 20.60
N ALA A 13 -17.17 -7.57 20.99
CA ALA A 13 -16.18 -6.72 20.35
C ALA A 13 -16.24 -7.04 18.85
N VAL A 14 -16.52 -6.02 18.03
CA VAL A 14 -16.43 -6.15 16.58
C VAL A 14 -14.97 -6.46 16.30
N LEU A 15 -14.68 -7.75 16.08
CA LEU A 15 -13.38 -8.25 15.64
C LEU A 15 -13.10 -7.62 14.28
N VAL A 16 -12.47 -6.45 14.27
CA VAL A 16 -11.64 -6.05 13.14
C VAL A 16 -10.40 -6.92 13.25
N SER A 17 -10.54 -8.21 12.95
CA SER A 17 -9.39 -8.99 12.54
C SER A 17 -8.82 -8.23 11.36
N ALA A 18 -7.59 -7.73 11.47
CA ALA A 18 -6.81 -7.25 10.35
C ALA A 18 -6.59 -8.43 9.40
N GLN A 19 -7.65 -8.81 8.69
CA GLN A 19 -7.54 -9.66 7.54
C GLN A 19 -6.83 -8.80 6.52
N ALA A 20 -5.53 -9.03 6.43
CA ALA A 20 -4.75 -8.87 5.22
C ALA A 20 -5.69 -8.84 4.00
N PRO A 21 -5.84 -7.69 3.31
CA PRO A 21 -6.81 -7.56 2.23
C PRO A 21 -6.60 -8.75 1.28
N THR A 22 -7.68 -9.51 1.06
CA THR A 22 -7.58 -10.72 0.25
C THR A 22 -6.98 -10.33 -1.10
N PRO A 23 -5.96 -11.06 -1.60
CA PRO A 23 -5.42 -10.81 -2.93
C PRO A 23 -6.59 -10.73 -3.88
N ASP A 24 -6.71 -9.62 -4.62
CA ASP A 24 -7.84 -9.43 -5.52
C ASP A 24 -7.87 -10.62 -6.49
N PRO A 25 -8.83 -11.55 -6.35
CA PRO A 25 -8.86 -12.74 -7.19
C PRO A 25 -9.15 -12.36 -8.65
N SER A 26 -9.60 -11.13 -8.90
CA SER A 26 -9.79 -10.57 -10.22
C SER A 26 -8.51 -9.99 -10.84
N ALA A 27 -7.39 -9.90 -10.10
CA ALA A 27 -6.11 -9.49 -10.68
C ALA A 27 -5.67 -10.49 -11.74
N GLY A 28 -5.91 -10.11 -13.00
CA GLY A 28 -5.60 -10.91 -14.16
C GLY A 28 -4.09 -10.98 -14.45
N CYS A 29 -3.76 -11.70 -15.51
CA CYS A 29 -2.40 -11.88 -16.02
C CYS A 29 -1.65 -10.56 -16.15
N THR A 30 -2.29 -9.52 -16.69
CA THR A 30 -1.68 -8.22 -16.94
C THR A 30 -1.22 -7.55 -15.64
N SER A 31 -2.13 -7.42 -14.66
CA SER A 31 -1.81 -6.76 -13.38
C SER A 31 -0.74 -7.52 -12.60
N LYS A 32 -0.81 -8.85 -12.60
CA LYS A 32 0.25 -9.67 -11.98
C LYS A 32 1.58 -9.54 -12.70
N SER A 33 1.59 -9.41 -14.03
CA SER A 33 2.84 -9.24 -14.79
C SER A 33 3.56 -7.94 -14.42
N PHE A 34 2.82 -6.85 -14.18
CA PHE A 34 3.38 -5.59 -13.70
C PHE A 34 3.81 -5.62 -12.24
N SER A 35 3.01 -6.22 -11.34
CA SER A 35 3.31 -6.19 -9.89
C SER A 35 4.25 -7.29 -9.42
N ILE A 36 4.20 -8.48 -10.03
CA ILE A 36 4.93 -9.68 -9.61
C ILE A 36 5.50 -10.49 -10.79
N PRO A 37 6.32 -9.91 -11.69
CA PRO A 37 7.06 -10.62 -12.74
C PRO A 37 8.13 -11.52 -12.11
N SER A 38 7.71 -12.62 -11.50
CA SER A 38 8.51 -13.41 -10.59
C SER A 38 8.19 -14.89 -10.72
N TRP A 39 9.14 -15.71 -10.27
CA TRP A 39 9.05 -17.15 -10.36
C TRP A 39 9.34 -17.80 -9.02
N PHE A 40 8.75 -18.97 -8.81
CA PHE A 40 9.24 -19.91 -7.82
C PHE A 40 10.06 -20.99 -8.49
N ILE A 41 11.27 -21.22 -7.97
CA ILE A 41 12.06 -22.42 -8.25
C ILE A 41 11.77 -23.43 -7.14
N ARG A 42 11.32 -24.63 -7.51
CA ARG A 42 10.85 -25.66 -6.57
C ARG A 42 11.43 -27.02 -6.90
N ASP A 43 11.37 -27.92 -5.92
CA ASP A 43 11.78 -29.33 -6.07
C ASP A 43 13.19 -29.47 -6.64
N VAL A 44 14.12 -28.64 -6.15
CA VAL A 44 15.51 -28.64 -6.60
C VAL A 44 16.19 -29.94 -6.19
N THR A 45 16.82 -30.62 -7.13
CA THR A 45 17.62 -31.82 -6.88
C THR A 45 18.96 -31.72 -7.59
N TYR A 46 20.01 -32.12 -6.89
CA TYR A 46 21.39 -32.19 -7.40
C TYR A 46 21.77 -33.66 -7.58
N SER A 47 22.20 -34.05 -8.77
CA SER A 47 22.68 -35.40 -9.04
C SER A 47 24.13 -35.56 -8.58
N MET A 48 24.58 -36.81 -8.42
CA MET A 48 25.99 -37.11 -8.11
C MET A 48 26.94 -36.71 -9.25
N THR A 49 26.42 -36.58 -10.48
CA THR A 49 27.17 -36.12 -11.66
C THR A 49 27.21 -34.58 -11.77
N GLY A 50 26.57 -33.86 -10.84
CA GLY A 50 26.48 -32.41 -10.79
C GLY A 50 25.21 -31.83 -11.41
N ASP A 51 24.47 -32.61 -12.21
CA ASP A 51 23.27 -32.14 -12.91
C ASP A 51 22.22 -31.59 -11.93
N VAL A 52 21.58 -30.49 -12.32
CA VAL A 52 20.55 -29.83 -11.51
C VAL A 52 19.21 -29.99 -12.21
N SER A 53 18.18 -30.38 -11.47
CA SER A 53 16.80 -30.29 -11.93
C SER A 53 15.91 -29.58 -10.93
N PHE A 54 14.90 -28.86 -11.44
CA PHE A 54 13.95 -28.07 -10.65
C PHE A 54 12.69 -27.79 -11.46
N GLN A 55 11.64 -27.30 -10.80
CA GLN A 55 10.45 -26.73 -11.44
C GLN A 55 10.48 -25.21 -11.38
N VAL A 56 10.23 -24.55 -12.51
CA VAL A 56 9.98 -23.11 -12.59
C VAL A 56 8.47 -22.90 -12.59
N TRP A 57 7.98 -22.03 -11.71
CA TRP A 57 6.58 -21.59 -11.69
C TRP A 57 6.47 -20.09 -11.88
N ASN A 58 5.98 -19.64 -13.03
CA ASN A 58 5.65 -18.24 -13.27
C ASN A 58 4.35 -17.87 -12.55
N ARG A 59 4.44 -16.91 -11.63
CA ARG A 59 3.34 -16.50 -10.75
C ARG A 59 2.30 -15.61 -11.43
N ALA A 60 2.65 -14.94 -12.53
CA ALA A 60 1.73 -14.08 -13.27
C ALA A 60 0.74 -14.88 -14.11
N ILE A 61 1.19 -15.99 -14.72
CA ILE A 61 0.38 -16.81 -15.65
C ILE A 61 0.04 -18.21 -15.13
N ASN A 62 0.46 -18.53 -13.90
CA ASN A 62 0.31 -19.86 -13.31
C ASN A 62 0.88 -20.98 -14.20
N TYR A 63 2.01 -20.71 -14.87
CA TYR A 63 2.67 -21.66 -15.76
C TYR A 63 3.81 -22.37 -15.06
N THR A 64 3.88 -23.70 -15.19
CA THR A 64 4.95 -24.53 -14.63
C THR A 64 5.74 -25.26 -15.71
N ALA A 65 7.05 -25.35 -15.53
CA ALA A 65 7.95 -26.09 -16.41
C ALA A 65 9.04 -26.81 -15.61
N SER A 66 9.29 -28.07 -15.94
CA SER A 66 10.39 -28.84 -15.36
C SER A 66 11.69 -28.60 -16.14
N MET A 67 12.74 -28.23 -15.43
CA MET A 67 14.05 -27.89 -15.98
C MET A 67 15.08 -28.95 -15.64
N THR A 68 16.01 -29.19 -16.56
CA THR A 68 17.21 -30.00 -16.32
C THR A 68 18.41 -29.32 -16.97
N CYS A 69 19.46 -29.10 -16.19
CA CYS A 69 20.67 -28.39 -16.59
C CYS A 69 21.86 -29.34 -16.41
N GLN A 70 22.67 -29.46 -17.46
CA GLN A 70 23.96 -30.16 -17.37
C GLN A 70 24.98 -29.16 -16.83
N THR A 71 25.56 -29.45 -15.67
CA THR A 71 26.45 -28.49 -15.02
C THR A 71 27.89 -28.64 -15.51
N ASN A 72 28.38 -27.59 -16.15
CA ASN A 72 29.79 -27.32 -16.44
C ASN A 72 30.24 -26.07 -15.65
N GLU A 73 31.50 -25.67 -15.81
CA GLU A 73 32.00 -24.41 -15.26
C GLU A 73 31.21 -23.21 -15.83
N GLY A 74 30.70 -22.33 -14.96
CA GLY A 74 29.98 -21.11 -15.34
C GLY A 74 28.45 -21.26 -15.39
N TRP A 75 27.82 -20.45 -16.25
CA TRP A 75 26.36 -20.46 -16.44
C TRP A 75 25.94 -21.62 -17.33
N ASN A 76 25.06 -22.47 -16.81
CA ASN A 76 24.59 -23.66 -17.49
C ASN A 76 23.15 -23.47 -17.95
N ALA A 77 22.93 -23.48 -19.26
CA ALA A 77 21.59 -23.42 -19.83
C ALA A 77 20.80 -24.68 -19.47
N CYS A 78 19.54 -24.48 -19.08
CA CYS A 78 18.63 -25.53 -18.71
C CYS A 78 17.70 -25.85 -19.87
N SER A 79 17.40 -27.13 -20.04
CA SER A 79 16.42 -27.61 -21.01
C SER A 79 15.08 -27.87 -20.33
N ALA A 80 13.99 -27.36 -20.91
CA ALA A 80 12.64 -27.64 -20.45
C ALA A 80 12.21 -29.05 -20.91
N LYS A 81 11.70 -29.87 -19.98
CA LYS A 81 11.06 -31.16 -20.31
C LYS A 81 9.58 -30.94 -20.61
N GLY A 82 9.19 -31.11 -21.88
CA GLY A 82 7.84 -30.87 -22.37
C GLY A 82 7.85 -29.82 -23.50
N GLY A 83 7.06 -30.04 -24.56
CA GLY A 83 7.10 -29.23 -25.78
C GLY A 83 6.82 -27.73 -25.58
N PRO A 84 7.09 -26.90 -26.61
CA PRO A 84 6.96 -25.45 -26.52
C PRO A 84 5.56 -25.08 -26.03
N THR A 85 5.49 -24.20 -25.04
CA THR A 85 4.23 -23.60 -24.64
C THR A 85 3.72 -22.70 -25.74
N THR A 86 2.41 -22.77 -25.97
CA THR A 86 1.71 -22.10 -27.07
C THR A 86 1.75 -20.57 -27.03
N ASN A 87 2.38 -19.92 -26.04
CA ASN A 87 2.31 -18.46 -25.82
C ASN A 87 3.59 -17.79 -25.28
N GLY A 88 4.80 -18.33 -25.49
CA GLY A 88 6.02 -17.65 -25.04
C GLY A 88 7.33 -18.43 -25.12
N THR A 89 8.42 -17.83 -24.63
CA THR A 89 9.74 -18.45 -24.45
C THR A 89 10.07 -18.54 -22.97
N LEU A 90 10.72 -19.61 -22.54
CA LEU A 90 11.26 -19.74 -21.18
C LEU A 90 12.71 -20.23 -21.27
N GLU A 91 13.61 -19.38 -20.84
CA GLU A 91 15.04 -19.64 -20.73
C GLU A 91 15.39 -19.62 -19.24
N ALA A 92 16.02 -20.69 -18.77
CA ALA A 92 16.54 -20.77 -17.42
C ALA A 92 18.00 -21.19 -17.47
N SER A 93 18.80 -20.69 -16.54
CA SER A 93 20.17 -21.14 -16.35
C SER A 93 20.53 -21.19 -14.87
N VAL A 94 21.51 -22.03 -14.54
CA VAL A 94 22.00 -22.22 -13.19
C VAL A 94 23.52 -22.08 -13.15
N GLN A 95 24.02 -21.42 -12.12
CA GLN A 95 25.44 -21.33 -11.81
C GLN A 95 25.68 -21.87 -10.40
N LEU A 96 26.55 -22.88 -10.28
CA LEU A 96 26.96 -23.42 -8.98
C LEU A 96 28.21 -22.70 -8.48
N SER A 97 28.24 -22.36 -7.20
CA SER A 97 29.39 -21.69 -6.57
C SER A 97 29.54 -22.15 -5.11
N GLY A 98 30.45 -23.10 -4.86
CA GLY A 98 30.61 -23.70 -3.53
C GLY A 98 29.33 -24.43 -3.10
N ASP A 99 28.78 -24.04 -1.95
CA ASP A 99 27.54 -24.61 -1.39
C ASP A 99 26.27 -23.86 -1.83
N SER A 100 26.38 -22.91 -2.76
CA SER A 100 25.24 -22.15 -3.29
C SER A 100 25.00 -22.41 -4.77
N ALA A 101 23.77 -22.12 -5.19
CA ALA A 101 23.33 -22.13 -6.58
C ALA A 101 22.59 -20.83 -6.89
N THR A 102 22.98 -20.18 -7.98
CA THR A 102 22.29 -19.00 -8.53
C THR A 102 21.45 -19.42 -9.73
N TYR A 103 20.18 -19.05 -9.71
CA TYR A 103 19.20 -19.32 -10.75
C TYR A 103 18.92 -18.03 -11.51
N LEU A 104 18.98 -18.07 -12.83
CA LEU A 104 18.59 -16.97 -13.72
C LEU A 104 17.41 -17.46 -14.57
N VAL A 105 16.34 -16.67 -14.60
CA VAL A 105 15.15 -16.93 -15.41
C VAL A 105 14.92 -15.74 -16.33
N ASN A 106 14.71 -16.03 -17.62
CA ASN A 106 14.28 -15.09 -18.64
C ASN A 106 13.04 -15.70 -19.32
N GLN A 107 11.90 -15.01 -19.26
CA GLN A 107 10.67 -15.54 -19.82
C GLN A 107 9.88 -14.46 -20.56
N THR A 108 9.32 -14.84 -21.69
CA THR A 108 8.30 -14.09 -22.42
C THR A 108 6.95 -14.79 -22.29
N TRP A 109 5.87 -14.03 -22.09
CA TRP A 109 4.50 -14.54 -22.07
C TRP A 109 3.50 -13.51 -22.56
N THR A 110 2.32 -13.95 -23.01
CA THR A 110 1.25 -13.07 -23.47
C THR A 110 0.04 -13.12 -22.56
N CYS A 111 -0.46 -11.94 -22.16
CA CYS A 111 -1.71 -11.76 -21.43
C CYS A 111 -2.80 -11.24 -22.38
N ASN A 112 -4.04 -11.70 -22.22
CA ASN A 112 -5.19 -11.28 -23.03
C ASN A 112 -6.43 -10.88 -22.19
N ASP A 113 -6.24 -10.68 -20.89
CA ASP A 113 -7.27 -10.35 -19.90
C ASP A 113 -7.82 -8.91 -20.01
N ARG A 114 -7.21 -8.07 -20.86
CA ARG A 114 -7.62 -6.66 -21.11
C ARG A 114 -8.14 -6.42 -22.53
N GLY A 115 -8.62 -7.46 -23.22
CA GLY A 115 -9.20 -7.38 -24.57
C GLY A 115 -8.18 -7.24 -25.71
N LYS A 116 -6.99 -6.69 -25.45
CA LYS A 116 -5.86 -6.68 -26.38
C LYS A 116 -4.72 -7.57 -25.86
N PRO A 117 -4.20 -8.52 -26.64
CA PRO A 117 -3.02 -9.30 -26.26
C PRO A 117 -1.81 -8.39 -26.03
N MET A 118 -1.12 -8.58 -24.90
CA MET A 118 0.11 -7.88 -24.55
C MET A 118 1.19 -8.87 -24.19
N THR A 119 2.37 -8.70 -24.78
CA THR A 119 3.52 -9.56 -24.54
C THR A 119 4.45 -8.94 -23.51
N PHE A 120 4.68 -9.67 -22.44
CA PHE A 120 5.59 -9.36 -21.36
C PHE A 120 6.89 -10.12 -21.55
N THR A 121 8.00 -9.50 -21.19
CA THR A 121 9.28 -10.19 -21.03
C THR A 121 9.88 -9.74 -19.71
N ALA A 122 10.36 -10.68 -18.92
CA ALA A 122 10.99 -10.41 -17.64
C ALA A 122 12.25 -11.25 -17.47
N VAL A 123 13.19 -10.70 -16.73
CA VAL A 123 14.41 -11.37 -16.31
C VAL A 123 14.58 -11.22 -14.80
N GLY A 124 15.05 -12.26 -14.12
CA GLY A 124 15.33 -12.21 -12.70
C GLY A 124 16.32 -13.28 -12.29
N ASN A 125 17.02 -13.05 -11.19
CA ASN A 125 17.89 -14.05 -10.59
C ASN A 125 17.67 -14.18 -9.09
N SER A 126 18.11 -15.30 -8.52
CA SER A 126 18.11 -15.53 -7.08
C SER A 126 19.17 -16.55 -6.72
N THR A 127 19.71 -16.47 -5.50
CA THR A 127 20.73 -17.38 -5.00
C THR A 127 20.22 -18.07 -3.75
N ALA A 128 20.43 -19.38 -3.66
CA ALA A 128 20.09 -20.17 -2.48
C ALA A 128 21.20 -21.18 -2.16
N LEU A 129 21.24 -21.66 -0.92
CA LEU A 129 22.08 -22.79 -0.56
C LEU A 129 21.59 -24.06 -1.24
N GLN A 130 22.51 -24.98 -1.59
CA GLN A 130 22.15 -26.23 -2.25
C GLN A 130 21.31 -27.17 -1.37
N ASN A 131 21.39 -27.04 -0.05
CA ASN A 131 20.55 -27.78 0.89
C ASN A 131 19.22 -27.07 1.23
N TYR A 132 18.92 -25.93 0.59
CA TYR A 132 17.67 -25.22 0.79
C TYR A 132 16.50 -26.00 0.19
N THR A 133 15.51 -26.31 1.01
CA THR A 133 14.38 -27.21 0.63
C THR A 133 13.09 -26.47 0.31
N SER A 134 13.01 -25.19 0.68
CA SER A 134 11.82 -24.39 0.43
C SER A 134 11.83 -23.80 -0.99
N PRO A 135 10.68 -23.36 -1.52
CA PRO A 135 10.62 -22.64 -2.78
C PRO A 135 11.57 -21.44 -2.77
N ILE A 136 12.31 -21.22 -3.84
CA ILE A 136 13.18 -20.05 -4.01
C ILE A 136 12.41 -19.01 -4.82
N LEU A 137 12.26 -17.80 -4.28
CA LEU A 137 11.69 -16.67 -5.02
C LEU A 137 12.75 -16.04 -5.93
N VAL A 138 12.45 -15.99 -7.23
CA VAL A 138 13.18 -15.18 -8.22
C VAL A 138 12.37 -13.92 -8.47
N LYS A 139 12.79 -12.80 -7.87
CA LYS A 139 12.23 -11.47 -8.14
C LYS A 139 12.74 -11.04 -9.52
N GLY A 140 11.84 -10.67 -10.44
CA GLY A 140 12.20 -10.24 -11.78
C GLY A 140 11.91 -8.77 -12.03
N SER A 141 12.51 -8.28 -13.11
CA SER A 141 12.26 -6.99 -13.71
C SER A 141 11.68 -7.20 -15.09
N LEU A 142 10.62 -6.46 -15.42
CA LEU A 142 10.09 -6.40 -16.78
C LEU A 142 11.09 -5.66 -17.68
N THR A 143 11.25 -6.17 -18.89
CA THR A 143 11.96 -5.51 -20.00
C THR A 143 11.01 -5.10 -21.14
N SER A 144 9.82 -5.70 -21.19
CA SER A 144 8.74 -5.40 -22.15
C SER A 144 7.38 -5.57 -21.46
N PRO A 145 6.37 -4.72 -21.76
CA PRO A 145 6.35 -3.63 -22.76
C PRO A 145 7.06 -2.34 -22.32
N VAL A 146 7.44 -2.27 -21.06
CA VAL A 146 8.20 -1.16 -20.46
C VAL A 146 9.12 -1.74 -19.41
N ALA A 147 10.32 -1.17 -19.29
CA ALA A 147 11.29 -1.58 -18.29
C ALA A 147 10.84 -1.11 -16.89
N ILE A 148 10.55 -2.06 -16.00
CA ILE A 148 10.04 -1.80 -14.65
C ILE A 148 10.64 -2.84 -13.71
N THR A 149 11.16 -2.40 -12.56
CA THR A 149 11.54 -3.29 -11.46
C THR A 149 10.57 -3.08 -10.30
N PRO A 150 9.59 -3.98 -10.11
CA PRO A 150 8.58 -3.76 -9.08
C PRO A 150 9.20 -3.70 -7.69
N ALA A 151 8.82 -2.69 -6.92
CA ALA A 151 9.22 -2.61 -5.53
C ALA A 151 8.46 -3.64 -4.70
N TYR A 152 9.22 -4.45 -3.95
CA TYR A 152 8.65 -5.34 -2.95
C TYR A 152 8.43 -4.53 -1.67
N PRO A 153 7.26 -4.65 -1.02
CA PRO A 153 7.05 -4.03 0.29
C PRO A 153 8.07 -4.55 1.30
N GLU A 154 8.41 -3.70 2.28
CA GLU A 154 9.41 -3.98 3.32
C GLU A 154 8.91 -4.99 4.38
N GLY A 155 7.64 -5.42 4.31
CA GLY A 155 7.00 -6.22 5.35
C GLY A 155 6.69 -5.43 6.63
N PRO A 156 6.06 -6.07 7.64
CA PRO A 156 5.85 -5.48 8.96
C PRO A 156 7.14 -5.42 9.76
N THR A 157 7.22 -4.46 10.68
CA THR A 157 8.38 -4.17 11.51
C THR A 157 8.98 -5.44 12.13
N GLY A 158 10.25 -5.69 11.80
CA GLY A 158 11.10 -6.74 12.37
C GLY A 158 10.71 -8.19 12.06
N HIS A 159 9.95 -8.43 10.99
CA HIS A 159 9.58 -9.78 10.58
C HIS A 159 10.78 -10.69 10.28
N ASP A 160 11.83 -10.11 9.69
CA ASP A 160 13.07 -10.78 9.29
C ASP A 160 14.17 -10.69 10.37
N THR A 161 13.89 -10.00 11.49
CA THR A 161 14.90 -9.75 12.52
C THR A 161 15.30 -11.06 13.21
N PRO A 162 16.61 -11.40 13.28
CA PRO A 162 17.06 -12.65 13.85
C PRO A 162 16.50 -12.94 15.25
N GLY A 163 15.90 -14.12 15.40
CA GLY A 163 15.28 -14.57 16.64
C GLY A 163 13.84 -14.12 16.84
N CYS A 164 13.20 -13.49 15.85
CA CYS A 164 11.77 -13.16 15.89
C CYS A 164 10.94 -14.39 16.23
N THR A 165 11.15 -15.50 15.50
CA THR A 165 10.44 -16.77 15.74
C THR A 165 10.70 -17.29 17.16
N ALA A 166 11.97 -17.35 17.57
CA ALA A 166 12.35 -17.90 18.88
C ALA A 166 11.80 -17.07 20.06
N ARG A 167 11.85 -15.74 19.97
CA ARG A 167 11.29 -14.84 21.00
C ARG A 167 9.76 -14.93 21.06
N SER A 168 9.12 -15.26 19.95
CA SER A 168 7.66 -15.39 19.87
C SER A 168 7.11 -16.65 20.55
N GLU A 169 7.96 -17.64 20.88
CA GLU A 169 7.53 -18.84 21.62
C GLU A 169 7.08 -18.51 23.05
N LYS A 170 7.63 -17.44 23.63
CA LYS A 170 7.29 -16.91 24.95
C LYS A 170 7.01 -15.41 24.82
N PRO A 171 5.85 -15.05 24.25
CA PRO A 171 5.55 -13.67 23.92
C PRO A 171 5.51 -12.83 25.20
N SER A 172 6.06 -11.62 25.11
CA SER A 172 6.02 -10.61 26.16
C SER A 172 6.00 -9.23 25.54
N TRP A 173 5.56 -8.24 26.29
CA TRP A 173 5.58 -6.84 25.89
C TRP A 173 6.15 -5.98 27.00
N ILE A 174 6.75 -4.86 26.61
CA ILE A 174 7.17 -3.82 27.54
C ILE A 174 6.15 -2.70 27.43
N LEU A 175 5.51 -2.38 28.56
CA LEU A 175 4.57 -1.29 28.68
C LEU A 175 5.26 -0.11 29.36
N SER A 176 5.28 1.04 28.71
CA SER A 176 5.91 2.27 29.22
C SER A 176 4.96 3.46 29.11
N HIS A 177 5.31 4.57 29.78
CA HIS A 177 4.54 5.82 29.75
C HIS A 177 3.04 5.66 30.08
N ILE A 178 2.73 4.73 30.99
CA ILE A 178 1.36 4.35 31.32
C ILE A 178 0.73 5.45 32.17
N SER A 179 -0.36 6.04 31.67
CA SER A 179 -1.09 7.10 32.34
C SER A 179 -2.60 6.89 32.22
N TYR A 180 -3.30 7.13 33.31
CA TYR A 180 -4.76 7.15 33.36
C TYR A 180 -5.22 8.45 34.01
N THR A 181 -6.16 9.15 33.38
CA THR A 181 -6.77 10.37 33.90
C THR A 181 -8.27 10.19 33.92
N ASN A 182 -8.90 10.48 35.06
CA ASN A 182 -10.35 10.54 35.20
C ASN A 182 -10.74 11.86 35.83
N ARG A 183 -11.50 12.66 35.09
CA ARG A 183 -12.02 13.95 35.50
C ARG A 183 -13.54 13.88 35.55
N THR A 184 -14.11 14.13 36.72
CA THR A 184 -15.56 14.26 36.85
C THR A 184 -16.02 15.60 36.28
N GLY A 185 -17.13 15.60 35.55
CA GLY A 185 -17.73 16.83 35.03
C GLY A 185 -18.26 17.68 36.17
N ASN A 186 -18.14 19.00 36.04
CA ASN A 186 -18.54 19.96 37.08
C ASN A 186 -19.70 20.87 36.65
N GLY A 187 -20.42 20.47 35.60
CA GLY A 187 -21.49 21.25 35.00
C GLY A 187 -21.02 22.35 34.03
N ILE A 188 -19.72 22.66 34.00
CA ILE A 188 -19.08 23.56 33.02
C ILE A 188 -18.17 22.75 32.08
N SER A 189 -17.34 21.87 32.62
CA SER A 189 -16.52 20.92 31.86
C SER A 189 -17.24 19.57 31.72
N ALA A 190 -17.15 19.01 30.52
CA ALA A 190 -17.55 17.63 30.29
C ALA A 190 -16.63 16.67 31.08
N PRO A 191 -17.15 15.51 31.53
CA PRO A 191 -16.30 14.47 32.09
C PRO A 191 -15.27 14.04 31.05
N PHE A 192 -14.07 13.72 31.52
CA PHE A 192 -12.96 13.35 30.66
C PHE A 192 -12.26 12.12 31.25
N VAL A 193 -12.14 11.08 30.43
CA VAL A 193 -11.40 9.87 30.76
C VAL A 193 -10.32 9.71 29.72
N ASN A 194 -9.10 9.37 30.13
CA ASN A 194 -8.03 9.07 29.19
C ASN A 194 -7.15 7.95 29.73
N PHE A 195 -6.64 7.13 28.83
CA PHE A 195 -5.71 6.05 29.14
C PHE A 195 -4.68 5.96 28.02
N ASN A 196 -3.42 6.24 28.31
CA ASN A 196 -2.35 6.17 27.31
C ASN A 196 -1.24 5.26 27.79
N LEU A 197 -0.64 4.52 26.85
CA LEU A 197 0.61 3.83 27.05
C LEU A 197 1.40 3.70 25.75
N ILE A 198 2.67 3.38 25.88
CA ILE A 198 3.49 2.88 24.79
C ILE A 198 3.73 1.39 25.01
N LEU A 199 3.59 0.64 23.93
CA LEU A 199 3.77 -0.80 23.90
C LEU A 199 4.92 -1.15 22.96
N THR A 200 5.91 -1.89 23.46
CA THR A 200 7.00 -2.44 22.66
C THR A 200 6.92 -3.97 22.67
N ASN A 201 6.96 -4.61 21.50
CA ASN A 201 7.10 -6.05 21.35
C ASN A 201 8.58 -6.41 21.11
N PRO A 202 9.30 -7.03 22.06
CA PRO A 202 10.71 -7.37 21.91
C PRO A 202 10.99 -8.46 20.85
N ALA A 203 9.97 -9.21 20.40
CA ALA A 203 10.15 -10.23 19.39
C ALA A 203 10.56 -9.61 18.04
N ASN A 204 9.90 -8.53 17.65
CA ASN A 204 10.09 -7.86 16.36
C ASN A 204 10.47 -6.36 16.48
N GLY A 205 10.58 -5.83 17.69
CA GLY A 205 10.88 -4.41 17.92
C GLY A 205 9.74 -3.46 17.57
N TYR A 206 8.53 -3.96 17.30
CA TYR A 206 7.38 -3.12 17.00
C TYR A 206 6.98 -2.27 18.21
N GLU A 207 6.77 -0.98 17.98
CA GLU A 207 6.33 -0.02 18.99
C GLU A 207 5.02 0.63 18.57
N ALA A 208 4.07 0.73 19.50
CA ALA A 208 2.78 1.39 19.27
C ALA A 208 2.39 2.27 20.44
N SER A 209 1.78 3.42 20.13
CA SER A 209 1.06 4.23 21.10
C SER A 209 -0.40 3.77 21.16
N CYS A 210 -0.88 3.46 22.36
CA CYS A 210 -2.26 3.08 22.61
C CYS A 210 -2.99 4.21 23.34
N MET A 211 -4.14 4.62 22.81
CA MET A 211 -5.02 5.63 23.42
C MET A 211 -6.50 5.24 23.19
N PRO A 212 -7.46 5.78 23.96
CA PRO A 212 -8.86 5.45 23.77
C PRO A 212 -9.31 5.92 22.39
N GLY A 213 -10.02 5.06 21.65
CA GLY A 213 -10.68 5.52 20.44
C GLY A 213 -11.73 6.58 20.77
N THR A 214 -11.82 7.63 19.96
CA THR A 214 -12.95 8.56 20.05
C THR A 214 -14.14 7.95 19.30
N SER A 215 -15.22 7.61 20.00
CA SER A 215 -16.52 7.39 19.35
C SER A 215 -17.10 8.71 18.82
N TYR A 216 -18.12 8.63 17.96
CA TYR A 216 -18.82 9.79 17.40
C TYR A 216 -19.40 10.75 18.44
N ASP A 217 -19.56 10.30 19.69
CA ASP A 217 -20.01 11.11 20.82
C ASP A 217 -18.87 11.80 21.59
N TYR A 218 -17.63 11.69 21.10
CA TYR A 218 -16.41 12.22 21.72
C TYR A 218 -16.14 11.70 23.14
N SER A 219 -16.82 10.64 23.57
CA SER A 219 -16.48 9.97 24.82
C SER A 219 -15.30 9.02 24.57
N ALA A 220 -14.25 9.20 25.37
CA ALA A 220 -13.12 8.29 25.34
C ALA A 220 -13.53 6.99 26.05
N ASP A 221 -13.44 5.86 25.34
CA ASP A 221 -13.73 4.56 25.89
C ASP A 221 -12.43 3.79 26.17
N PRO A 222 -11.94 3.75 27.43
CA PRO A 222 -10.72 3.02 27.77
C PRO A 222 -10.84 1.51 27.55
N SER A 223 -12.07 0.97 27.40
CA SER A 223 -12.26 -0.45 27.09
C SER A 223 -11.95 -0.79 25.63
N HIS A 224 -11.79 0.21 24.75
CA HIS A 224 -11.42 0.05 23.35
C HIS A 224 -10.28 1.00 22.98
N LEU A 225 -9.04 0.50 23.07
CA LEU A 225 -7.85 1.28 22.75
C LEU A 225 -7.48 1.10 21.27
N VAL A 226 -7.18 2.21 20.62
CA VAL A 226 -6.53 2.25 19.31
C VAL A 226 -5.03 2.27 19.53
N CYS A 227 -4.35 1.21 19.12
CA CYS A 227 -2.90 1.06 19.22
C CYS A 227 -2.28 1.19 17.82
N ALA A 228 -1.56 2.27 17.56
CA ALA A 228 -0.95 2.57 16.26
C ALA A 228 0.57 2.76 16.39
N GLY A 229 1.31 2.05 15.55
CA GLY A 229 2.76 2.20 15.39
C GLY A 229 3.14 2.95 14.10
N ASN A 230 4.43 2.93 13.77
CA ASN A 230 4.99 3.46 12.52
C ASN A 230 4.28 2.93 11.25
N GLU A 231 3.74 1.70 11.32
CA GLU A 231 3.05 1.05 10.21
C GLU A 231 1.71 1.72 9.83
N PHE A 232 1.07 2.42 10.77
CA PHE A 232 -0.27 2.99 10.56
C PHE A 232 -0.32 4.02 9.42
N GLN A 233 0.79 4.73 9.15
CA GLN A 233 0.88 5.74 8.10
C GLN A 233 1.77 5.31 6.93
N SER A 234 2.36 4.11 6.99
CA SER A 234 3.32 3.68 5.99
C SER A 234 2.62 3.00 4.82
N SER A 235 2.78 3.58 3.64
CA SER A 235 2.37 2.97 2.37
C SER A 235 3.30 1.86 1.89
N ARG A 236 4.40 1.61 2.62
CA ARG A 236 5.42 0.59 2.29
C ARG A 236 5.16 -0.76 2.94
N ILE A 237 4.33 -0.79 3.96
CA ILE A 237 3.95 -2.04 4.62
C ILE A 237 3.09 -2.82 3.65
N GLY A 238 3.45 -4.09 3.46
CA GLY A 238 2.75 -5.00 2.57
C GLY A 238 1.36 -5.35 3.09
N ARG A 239 0.87 -6.53 2.69
CA ARG A 239 -0.46 -7.00 3.10
C ARG A 239 -0.59 -7.24 4.61
N TYR A 240 0.53 -7.49 5.28
CA TYR A 240 0.58 -7.98 6.65
C TYR A 240 1.16 -6.88 7.54
N ALA A 241 0.29 -6.12 8.21
CA ALA A 241 0.67 -5.13 9.22
C ALA A 241 0.45 -5.70 10.63
N VAL A 242 1.27 -5.29 11.59
CA VAL A 242 1.09 -5.65 12.99
C VAL A 242 -0.23 -5.07 13.49
N SER A 243 -1.09 -5.94 14.00
CA SER A 243 -2.39 -5.56 14.54
C SER A 243 -2.36 -5.66 16.05
N THR A 244 -2.65 -4.57 16.74
CA THR A 244 -2.68 -4.52 18.21
C THR A 244 -4.04 -4.03 18.68
N GLN A 245 -4.70 -4.82 19.54
CA GLN A 245 -5.94 -4.45 20.20
C GLN A 245 -5.67 -4.40 21.70
N GLY A 246 -6.06 -3.30 22.35
CA GLY A 246 -5.90 -3.10 23.78
C GLY A 246 -7.22 -2.72 24.44
N SER A 247 -7.33 -3.05 25.72
CA SER A 247 -8.42 -2.60 26.58
C SER A 247 -7.91 -2.33 27.98
N TYR A 248 -8.51 -1.34 28.64
CA TYR A 248 -8.24 -1.00 30.02
C TYR A 248 -9.54 -0.94 30.81
N ASP A 249 -9.59 -1.71 31.90
CA ASP A 249 -10.66 -1.69 32.89
C ASP A 249 -10.25 -0.85 34.09
N PRO A 250 -10.83 0.35 34.29
CA PRO A 250 -10.48 1.22 35.40
C PRO A 250 -10.88 0.67 36.77
N ASP A 251 -11.91 -0.19 36.86
CA ASP A 251 -12.41 -0.69 38.15
C ASP A 251 -11.43 -1.69 38.76
N THR A 252 -10.79 -2.49 37.91
CA THR A 252 -9.77 -3.47 38.32
C THR A 252 -8.34 -2.99 38.08
N SER A 253 -8.18 -1.83 37.44
CA SER A 253 -6.91 -1.34 36.92
C SER A 253 -6.22 -2.36 36.00
N THR A 254 -6.98 -3.16 35.26
CA THR A 254 -6.44 -4.24 34.42
C THR A 254 -6.28 -3.76 32.99
N PHE A 255 -5.06 -3.85 32.46
CA PHE A 255 -4.80 -3.73 31.04
C PHE A 255 -4.78 -5.12 30.40
N SER A 256 -5.47 -5.27 29.28
CA SER A 256 -5.45 -6.48 28.47
C SER A 256 -5.16 -6.14 27.03
N MET A 257 -4.50 -7.05 26.32
CA MET A 257 -4.22 -6.86 24.91
C MET A 257 -4.21 -8.18 24.13
N GLN A 258 -4.36 -8.04 22.83
CA GLN A 258 -4.10 -9.05 21.84
C GLN A 258 -3.31 -8.43 20.70
N GLN A 259 -2.22 -9.08 20.29
CA GLN A 259 -1.42 -8.64 19.15
C GLN A 259 -1.20 -9.78 18.17
N THR A 260 -1.27 -9.45 16.89
CA THR A 260 -0.86 -10.30 15.77
C THR A 260 0.34 -9.68 15.09
N TRP A 261 1.42 -10.44 14.94
CA TRP A 261 2.64 -10.04 14.24
C TRP A 261 3.16 -11.19 13.37
N PHE A 262 4.24 -10.94 12.64
CA PHE A 262 4.75 -11.86 11.63
C PHE A 262 6.26 -12.06 11.81
N CYS A 263 6.73 -13.27 11.54
CA CYS A 263 8.16 -13.60 11.54
C CYS A 263 8.48 -14.50 10.35
N ASP A 264 9.61 -14.28 9.69
CA ASP A 264 10.17 -15.17 8.67
C ASP A 264 11.72 -15.20 8.70
N ASP A 265 12.28 -14.79 9.84
CA ASP A 265 13.72 -14.73 10.15
C ASP A 265 14.47 -16.06 9.98
N THR A 266 13.76 -17.18 10.02
CA THR A 266 14.35 -18.52 9.84
C THR A 266 14.28 -19.02 8.40
N ASP A 267 13.21 -18.69 7.69
CA ASP A 267 12.96 -19.11 6.31
C ASP A 267 11.89 -18.18 5.67
N PRO A 268 12.27 -17.28 4.74
CA PRO A 268 11.32 -16.35 4.10
C PRO A 268 10.24 -17.05 3.27
N ALA A 269 10.44 -18.32 2.93
CA ALA A 269 9.44 -19.16 2.26
C ALA A 269 8.47 -19.86 3.22
N LYS A 270 8.63 -19.71 4.54
CA LYS A 270 7.71 -20.23 5.57
C LYS A 270 7.36 -19.14 6.60
N PRO A 271 6.82 -17.99 6.15
CA PRO A 271 6.45 -16.93 7.07
C PRO A 271 5.40 -17.40 8.08
N LEU A 272 5.49 -16.89 9.31
CA LEU A 272 4.57 -17.19 10.40
C LEU A 272 3.70 -15.98 10.70
N ASN A 273 2.40 -16.23 10.89
CA ASN A 273 1.45 -15.32 11.53
C ASN A 273 1.25 -15.79 12.97
N ILE A 274 1.58 -14.93 13.93
CA ILE A 274 1.58 -15.25 15.35
C ILE A 274 0.62 -14.31 16.06
N THR A 275 -0.33 -14.87 16.82
CA THR A 275 -1.23 -14.09 17.68
C THR A 275 -1.02 -14.51 19.12
N ALA A 276 -0.87 -13.54 20.01
CA ALA A 276 -0.80 -13.75 21.45
C ALA A 276 -1.62 -12.71 22.21
N SER A 277 -1.92 -12.99 23.47
CA SER A 277 -2.60 -12.06 24.36
C SER A 277 -1.94 -12.00 25.73
N GLY A 278 -2.12 -10.89 26.44
CA GLY A 278 -1.62 -10.68 27.79
C GLY A 278 -2.61 -9.87 28.60
N SER A 279 -2.57 -10.03 29.92
CA SER A 279 -3.36 -9.22 30.85
C SER A 279 -2.61 -9.01 32.16
N ILE A 280 -2.65 -7.80 32.71
CA ILE A 280 -1.98 -7.45 33.97
C ILE A 280 -2.74 -6.35 34.71
N ALA A 281 -2.80 -6.46 36.04
CA ALA A 281 -3.24 -5.37 36.90
C ALA A 281 -2.11 -4.35 37.05
N LEU A 282 -2.37 -3.11 36.65
CA LEU A 282 -1.39 -2.03 36.62
C LEU A 282 -1.14 -1.48 38.03
N PRO A 283 0.11 -1.42 38.50
CA PRO A 283 0.48 -0.92 39.82
C PRO A 283 0.51 0.62 39.85
N PHE A 284 -0.64 1.24 39.61
CA PHE A 284 -0.76 2.70 39.56
C PHE A 284 -0.44 3.38 40.90
N LYS A 285 0.13 4.58 40.81
CA LYS A 285 0.14 5.57 41.88
C LYS A 285 -0.75 6.73 41.45
N CYS A 286 -1.84 6.93 42.18
CA CYS A 286 -2.85 7.93 41.83
C CYS A 286 -2.81 9.14 42.77
N THR A 287 -3.03 10.32 42.21
CA THR A 287 -3.25 11.57 42.94
C THR A 287 -4.58 12.15 42.52
N THR A 288 -5.42 12.53 43.48
CA THR A 288 -6.72 13.17 43.24
C THR A 288 -6.68 14.61 43.72
N ALA A 289 -7.13 15.54 42.88
CA ALA A 289 -7.27 16.96 43.20
C ALA A 289 -8.70 17.43 42.95
N GLU A 290 -9.16 18.37 43.78
CA GLU A 290 -10.44 19.08 43.58
C GLU A 290 -10.26 20.18 42.52
N LEU A 291 -11.27 20.39 41.67
CA LEU A 291 -11.27 21.42 40.65
C LEU A 291 -12.00 22.69 41.13
N GLU A 292 -11.57 23.87 40.68
CA GLU A 292 -12.05 25.18 41.18
C GLU A 292 -13.57 25.40 41.07
N ALA A 293 -14.25 24.74 40.12
CA ALA A 293 -15.69 24.84 39.91
C ALA A 293 -16.48 23.60 40.40
N GLY A 294 -15.87 22.81 41.30
CA GLY A 294 -16.38 21.50 41.73
C GLY A 294 -15.87 20.39 40.82
N GLY A 295 -16.04 19.14 41.28
CA GLY A 295 -15.50 17.94 40.61
C GLY A 295 -14.06 17.63 41.02
N THR A 296 -13.59 16.48 40.56
CA THR A 296 -12.31 15.88 40.90
C THR A 296 -11.57 15.43 39.65
N GLU A 297 -10.26 15.59 39.66
CA GLU A 297 -9.36 14.99 38.69
C GLU A 297 -8.45 13.99 39.40
N THR A 298 -8.49 12.74 38.95
CA THR A 298 -7.59 11.69 39.40
C THR A 298 -6.63 11.36 38.27
N VAL A 299 -5.33 11.50 38.54
CA VAL A 299 -4.26 11.12 37.62
C VAL A 299 -3.49 9.96 38.23
N CYS A 300 -3.34 8.88 37.47
CA CYS A 300 -2.65 7.67 37.85
C CYS A 300 -1.50 7.40 36.87
N VAL A 301 -0.31 7.15 37.39
CA VAL A 301 0.88 6.83 36.57
C VAL A 301 1.64 5.66 37.16
N THR A 302 2.41 4.95 36.32
CA THR A 302 3.38 3.93 36.79
C THR A 302 4.76 4.56 36.98
N GLY A 303 5.56 4.02 37.90
CA GLY A 303 6.89 4.56 38.22
C GLY A 303 8.02 4.03 37.34
N SER A 304 7.78 2.96 36.60
CA SER A 304 8.74 2.30 35.72
C SER A 304 7.99 1.52 34.64
N ASP A 305 8.74 1.03 33.66
CA ASP A 305 8.25 0.10 32.65
C ASP A 305 7.78 -1.20 33.31
N ILE A 306 6.82 -1.86 32.66
CA ILE A 306 6.19 -3.10 33.12
C ILE A 306 6.33 -4.14 32.03
N THR A 307 6.85 -5.32 32.39
CA THR A 307 6.80 -6.48 31.50
C THR A 307 5.44 -7.15 31.61
N LEU A 308 4.72 -7.18 30.50
CA LEU A 308 3.50 -7.94 30.34
C LEU A 308 3.84 -9.33 29.78
N GLU A 309 3.70 -10.35 30.61
CA GLU A 309 3.83 -11.74 30.17
C GLU A 309 2.64 -12.12 29.27
N GLY A 310 2.95 -12.72 28.13
CA GLY A 310 1.97 -13.15 27.15
C GLY A 310 1.69 -14.64 27.18
N LYS A 311 0.51 -14.98 26.68
CA LYS A 311 0.10 -16.34 26.35
C LYS A 311 0.02 -16.46 24.84
N LEU A 312 0.82 -17.38 24.30
CA LEU A 312 0.77 -17.73 22.88
C LEU A 312 -0.63 -18.24 22.51
N GLY A 313 -1.21 -17.65 21.46
CA GLY A 313 -2.49 -18.05 20.89
C GLY A 313 -2.30 -18.92 19.67
N THR A 314 -2.53 -18.35 18.48
CA THR A 314 -2.44 -19.08 17.21
C THR A 314 -1.09 -18.83 16.54
N VAL A 315 -0.52 -19.87 15.94
CA VAL A 315 0.63 -19.77 15.02
C VAL A 315 0.22 -20.44 13.71
N VAL A 316 0.28 -19.69 12.62
CA VAL A 316 -0.14 -20.15 11.29
C VAL A 316 1.00 -19.90 10.31
N THR A 317 1.43 -20.94 9.60
CA THR A 317 2.35 -20.77 8.47
C THR A 317 1.60 -20.21 7.28
N LEU A 318 2.08 -19.08 6.77
CA LEU A 318 1.55 -18.38 5.62
C LEU A 318 2.15 -18.92 4.30
N PRO A 319 1.57 -18.59 3.14
CA PRO A 319 2.17 -18.93 1.85
C PRO A 319 3.60 -18.39 1.70
N PRO A 320 4.47 -19.05 0.93
CA PRO A 320 5.86 -18.62 0.76
C PRO A 320 5.98 -17.15 0.33
N TYR A 321 6.84 -16.39 1.02
CA TYR A 321 7.15 -14.98 0.76
C TYR A 321 5.93 -14.03 0.77
N SER A 322 4.81 -14.44 1.38
CA SER A 322 3.59 -13.62 1.36
C SER A 322 3.76 -12.27 2.08
N ILE A 323 4.65 -12.19 3.08
CA ILE A 323 4.88 -10.98 3.89
C ILE A 323 5.30 -9.80 3.01
N GLU A 324 6.31 -10.01 2.17
CA GLU A 324 6.86 -9.03 1.24
C GLU A 324 6.21 -9.10 -0.15
N GLU A 325 5.14 -9.89 -0.35
CA GLU A 325 4.55 -10.03 -1.66
C GLU A 325 3.84 -8.71 -2.06
N PRO A 326 4.21 -8.09 -3.19
CA PRO A 326 3.44 -6.98 -3.73
C PRO A 326 2.01 -7.43 -3.96
N ILE A 327 1.04 -6.71 -3.39
CA ILE A 327 -0.37 -6.94 -3.73
C ILE A 327 -0.52 -6.51 -5.19
N PRO A 328 -0.97 -7.39 -6.11
CA PRO A 328 -1.28 -6.97 -7.46
C PRO A 328 -2.23 -5.79 -7.40
N ALA A 329 -1.75 -4.62 -7.79
CA ALA A 329 -2.53 -3.41 -7.66
C ALA A 329 -3.71 -3.47 -8.63
N ARG A 330 -4.84 -2.91 -8.20
CA ARG A 330 -5.87 -2.43 -9.14
C ARG A 330 -5.26 -1.44 -10.13
N ASP A 331 -5.98 -1.06 -11.18
CA ASP A 331 -5.44 -0.23 -12.25
C ASP A 331 -4.99 1.14 -11.71
N GLY A 332 -3.70 1.20 -11.36
CA GLY A 332 -3.02 2.38 -10.85
C GLY A 332 -2.58 3.29 -11.99
N CYS A 333 -1.67 4.21 -11.69
CA CYS A 333 -1.18 5.17 -12.67
C CYS A 333 -0.60 4.45 -13.90
N THR A 334 0.33 3.51 -13.70
CA THR A 334 1.03 2.85 -14.82
C THR A 334 0.07 2.06 -15.71
N LEU A 335 -0.80 1.23 -15.12
CA LEU A 335 -1.74 0.41 -15.89
C LEU A 335 -2.79 1.25 -16.60
N SER A 336 -3.41 2.21 -15.91
CA SER A 336 -4.39 3.11 -16.53
C SER A 336 -3.79 3.88 -17.70
N SER A 337 -2.55 4.34 -17.56
CA SER A 337 -1.83 5.07 -18.62
C SER A 337 -1.58 4.23 -19.88
N ILE A 338 -1.40 2.92 -19.73
CA ILE A 338 -1.12 2.01 -20.85
C ILE A 338 -2.42 1.54 -21.53
N PHE A 339 -3.43 1.18 -20.75
CA PHE A 339 -4.61 0.47 -21.27
C PHE A 339 -5.82 1.35 -21.49
N ASN A 340 -6.01 2.38 -20.67
CA ASN A 340 -7.23 3.20 -20.71
C ASN A 340 -6.96 4.62 -20.20
N PRO A 341 -6.02 5.35 -20.84
CA PRO A 341 -5.53 6.62 -20.33
C PRO A 341 -6.61 7.70 -20.51
N ARG A 342 -7.03 8.31 -19.41
CA ARG A 342 -8.13 9.27 -19.37
C ARG A 342 -7.89 10.36 -18.34
N TRP A 343 -8.20 11.59 -18.68
CA TRP A 343 -8.24 12.72 -17.74
C TRP A 343 -9.67 12.92 -17.26
N LEU A 344 -9.85 13.11 -15.95
CA LEU A 344 -11.04 13.69 -15.36
C LEU A 344 -10.79 15.20 -15.22
N PHE A 345 -11.69 15.99 -15.78
CA PHE A 345 -11.67 17.44 -15.69
C PHE A 345 -12.82 17.92 -14.81
N SER A 346 -12.61 19.02 -14.09
CA SER A 346 -13.63 19.71 -13.29
C SER A 346 -13.40 21.24 -13.29
N SER A 347 -14.32 21.98 -12.68
CA SER A 347 -14.11 23.40 -12.31
C SER A 347 -13.65 24.31 -13.47
N PHE A 348 -14.23 24.13 -14.66
CA PHE A 348 -13.85 24.92 -15.84
C PHE A 348 -14.30 26.38 -15.70
N ARG A 349 -13.38 27.31 -15.97
CA ARG A 349 -13.61 28.75 -15.92
C ARG A 349 -12.91 29.46 -17.08
N VAL A 350 -13.58 30.50 -17.57
CA VAL A 350 -13.08 31.44 -18.57
C VAL A 350 -13.20 32.85 -17.99
N ASP A 351 -12.07 33.47 -17.71
CA ASP A 351 -11.98 34.85 -17.28
C ASP A 351 -11.76 35.77 -18.48
N ASP A 352 -12.32 36.98 -18.41
CA ASP A 352 -12.35 37.95 -19.50
C ASP A 352 -12.94 37.35 -20.79
N ALA A 353 -14.09 36.66 -20.69
CA ALA A 353 -14.69 35.90 -21.80
C ALA A 353 -15.01 36.74 -23.06
N ASP A 354 -15.18 38.05 -22.92
CA ASP A 354 -15.43 38.99 -24.02
C ASP A 354 -14.12 39.54 -24.66
N SER A 355 -12.96 39.15 -24.13
CA SER A 355 -11.62 39.53 -24.63
C SER A 355 -11.23 38.72 -25.88
N SER A 356 -10.33 39.27 -26.69
CA SER A 356 -9.67 38.52 -27.77
C SER A 356 -8.71 37.44 -27.26
N SER A 357 -8.36 37.47 -25.97
CA SER A 357 -7.50 36.52 -25.29
C SER A 357 -8.06 36.20 -23.90
N PRO A 358 -9.14 35.41 -23.81
CA PRO A 358 -9.68 34.98 -22.52
C PRO A 358 -8.65 34.13 -21.77
N ALA A 359 -8.67 34.20 -20.44
CA ALA A 359 -7.85 33.34 -19.59
C ALA A 359 -8.66 32.11 -19.17
N VAL A 360 -8.11 30.92 -19.38
CA VAL A 360 -8.80 29.66 -19.09
C VAL A 360 -8.18 29.00 -17.86
N SER A 361 -9.03 28.47 -16.99
CA SER A 361 -8.61 27.58 -15.90
C SER A 361 -9.53 26.38 -15.77
N PHE A 362 -9.01 25.28 -15.26
CA PHE A 362 -9.75 24.06 -15.00
C PHE A 362 -9.01 23.21 -13.98
N GLU A 363 -9.67 22.20 -13.46
CA GLU A 363 -9.04 21.18 -12.63
C GLU A 363 -8.85 19.88 -13.40
N ILE A 364 -7.80 19.12 -13.07
CA ILE A 364 -7.49 17.87 -13.75
C ILE A 364 -6.93 16.80 -12.81
N ILE A 365 -7.27 15.55 -13.09
CA ILE A 365 -6.64 14.37 -12.50
C ILE A 365 -6.71 13.17 -13.45
N LEU A 366 -5.67 12.33 -13.45
CA LEU A 366 -5.60 11.09 -14.20
C LEU A 366 -6.60 10.12 -13.58
N GLN A 367 -7.51 9.62 -14.40
CA GLN A 367 -8.51 8.67 -13.95
C GLN A 367 -7.83 7.30 -13.70
N THR A 368 -7.75 6.92 -12.43
CA THR A 368 -7.26 5.61 -12.00
C THR A 368 -8.26 4.95 -11.06
N GLU A 369 -8.10 3.65 -10.80
CA GLU A 369 -8.91 2.94 -9.80
C GLU A 369 -8.39 3.13 -8.37
N ARG A 370 -7.37 3.97 -8.17
CA ARG A 370 -6.84 4.27 -6.84
C ARG A 370 -7.77 5.20 -6.07
N GLY A 371 -7.63 5.14 -4.74
CA GLY A 371 -8.43 5.89 -3.79
C GLY A 371 -8.40 7.41 -4.00
N PHE A 372 -9.16 8.10 -3.15
CA PHE A 372 -9.45 9.51 -3.28
C PHE A 372 -8.19 10.39 -3.36
N GLN A 373 -8.04 11.10 -4.48
CA GLN A 373 -7.09 12.19 -4.66
C GLN A 373 -7.84 13.40 -5.23
N TYR A 374 -7.38 14.60 -4.87
CA TYR A 374 -8.00 15.83 -5.32
C TYR A 374 -7.48 16.22 -6.71
N PRO A 375 -8.34 16.69 -7.62
CA PRO A 375 -7.92 17.35 -8.85
C PRO A 375 -7.00 18.54 -8.56
N ILE A 376 -6.01 18.78 -9.44
CA ILE A 376 -5.14 19.96 -9.36
C ILE A 376 -5.70 21.07 -10.25
N PRO A 377 -5.70 22.34 -9.81
CA PRO A 377 -6.03 23.44 -10.68
C PRO A 377 -4.89 23.70 -11.69
N ILE A 378 -5.28 23.98 -12.92
CA ILE A 378 -4.45 24.41 -14.04
C ILE A 378 -4.91 25.80 -14.45
N TYR A 379 -3.97 26.73 -14.50
CA TYR A 379 -4.18 28.09 -14.97
C TYR A 379 -3.48 28.31 -16.31
N GLN A 380 -3.97 29.28 -17.08
CA GLN A 380 -3.34 29.71 -18.31
C GLN A 380 -2.01 30.43 -18.03
N GLY A 381 -0.90 29.80 -18.42
CA GLY A 381 0.45 30.36 -18.33
C GLY A 381 0.81 31.20 -19.57
N ALA A 382 2.10 31.16 -19.95
CA ALA A 382 2.62 31.92 -21.08
C ALA A 382 2.02 31.45 -22.41
N ALA A 383 1.77 32.40 -23.32
CA ALA A 383 1.33 32.10 -24.68
C ALA A 383 2.45 31.43 -25.50
N LEU A 384 2.08 30.39 -26.23
CA LEU A 384 2.91 29.67 -27.19
C LEU A 384 2.39 29.93 -28.62
N GLU A 385 3.05 29.34 -29.62
CA GLU A 385 2.62 29.47 -31.01
C GLU A 385 1.23 28.84 -31.27
N SER A 386 0.52 29.35 -32.28
CA SER A 386 -0.73 28.75 -32.79
C SER A 386 -1.89 28.65 -31.78
N GLY A 387 -1.90 29.52 -30.77
CA GLY A 387 -2.97 29.61 -29.76
C GLY A 387 -2.85 28.59 -28.64
N TRP A 388 -1.67 27.99 -28.46
CA TRP A 388 -1.35 27.18 -27.30
C TRP A 388 -0.91 28.05 -26.13
N TYR A 389 -1.09 27.55 -24.91
CA TYR A 389 -0.60 28.15 -23.68
C TYR A 389 0.11 27.09 -22.85
N GLU A 390 1.17 27.49 -22.16
CA GLU A 390 1.75 26.68 -21.09
C GLU A 390 0.74 26.51 -19.96
N CYS A 391 0.78 25.36 -19.29
CA CYS A 391 0.06 25.15 -18.06
C CYS A 391 0.82 25.77 -16.88
N ASP A 392 0.18 26.67 -16.14
CA ASP A 392 0.60 27.02 -14.79
C ASP A 392 -0.11 26.09 -13.80
N ILE A 393 0.62 25.11 -13.27
CA ILE A 393 0.07 24.06 -12.41
C ILE A 393 0.03 24.60 -10.98
N GLY A 394 -1.16 24.60 -10.37
CA GLY A 394 -1.35 25.10 -9.02
C GLY A 394 -0.49 24.38 -7.97
N ALA A 395 -0.33 25.02 -6.81
CA ALA A 395 0.46 24.49 -5.71
C ALA A 395 -0.02 23.09 -5.30
N ASP A 396 0.91 22.13 -5.26
CA ASP A 396 0.63 20.81 -4.75
C ASP A 396 0.53 20.83 -3.22
N GLY A 397 -0.33 19.99 -2.64
CA GLY A 397 -0.40 19.78 -1.20
C GLY A 397 0.84 19.08 -0.60
N GLY A 398 1.96 19.07 -1.34
CA GLY A 398 3.30 18.73 -0.88
C GLY A 398 3.63 17.25 -0.62
N ASN A 399 2.72 16.27 -0.75
CA ASN A 399 3.00 14.92 -0.21
C ASN A 399 2.53 13.74 -1.07
N GLY A 400 2.88 13.70 -2.35
CA GLY A 400 2.74 12.48 -3.15
C GLY A 400 3.01 12.69 -4.63
N LEU A 401 3.35 11.63 -5.35
CA LEU A 401 3.45 11.75 -6.80
C LEU A 401 2.07 12.10 -7.38
N PRO A 402 2.04 13.16 -8.19
CA PRO A 402 0.80 13.67 -8.73
C PRO A 402 0.16 12.69 -9.70
N LEU A 403 -1.14 12.40 -9.55
CA LEU A 403 -1.96 11.90 -10.65
C LEU A 403 -2.31 13.03 -11.64
N TRP A 404 -1.49 14.07 -11.74
CA TRP A 404 -1.65 15.20 -12.64
C TRP A 404 -0.37 15.42 -13.44
N PRO A 405 -0.42 16.12 -14.58
CA PRO A 405 0.78 16.33 -15.38
C PRO A 405 1.83 17.14 -14.61
N TYR A 406 3.11 16.82 -14.82
CA TYR A 406 4.23 17.67 -14.36
C TYR A 406 4.61 18.72 -15.41
N GLN A 407 4.18 18.51 -16.65
CA GLN A 407 4.35 19.44 -17.75
C GLN A 407 3.13 19.34 -18.66
N CYS A 408 2.51 20.46 -19.02
CA CYS A 408 1.47 20.46 -20.04
C CYS A 408 1.40 21.78 -20.80
N SER A 409 0.69 21.72 -21.91
CA SER A 409 0.21 22.88 -22.67
C SER A 409 -1.21 22.60 -23.12
N PHE A 410 -2.02 23.64 -23.28
CA PHE A 410 -3.38 23.48 -23.76
C PHE A 410 -3.77 24.57 -24.75
N LYS A 411 -4.83 24.28 -25.50
CA LYS A 411 -5.47 25.20 -26.43
C LYS A 411 -6.98 25.12 -26.23
N TYR A 412 -7.62 26.27 -26.07
CA TYR A 412 -9.07 26.37 -25.97
C TYR A 412 -9.64 27.16 -27.15
N THR A 413 -10.68 26.62 -27.79
CA THR A 413 -11.38 27.27 -28.91
C THR A 413 -12.79 27.66 -28.45
N PRO A 414 -13.06 28.96 -28.18
CA PRO A 414 -14.33 29.40 -27.61
C PRO A 414 -15.56 29.04 -28.47
N ALA A 415 -15.44 29.15 -29.79
CA ALA A 415 -16.55 28.91 -30.72
C ALA A 415 -17.08 27.46 -30.67
N SER A 416 -16.19 26.48 -30.52
CA SER A 416 -16.54 25.05 -30.42
C SER A 416 -16.57 24.54 -28.99
N LYS A 417 -16.16 25.35 -28.00
CA LYS A 417 -15.88 24.94 -26.63
C LYS A 417 -14.92 23.73 -26.56
N GLU A 418 -14.01 23.64 -27.51
CA GLU A 418 -13.04 22.55 -27.59
C GLU A 418 -11.80 22.89 -26.78
N LEU A 419 -11.40 21.97 -25.88
CA LEU A 419 -10.17 22.01 -25.13
C LEU A 419 -9.26 20.87 -25.62
N VAL A 420 -8.07 21.23 -26.09
CA VAL A 420 -7.01 20.29 -26.44
C VAL A 420 -5.88 20.43 -25.42
N LEU A 421 -5.46 19.32 -24.83
CA LEU A 421 -4.42 19.25 -23.81
C LEU A 421 -3.31 18.33 -24.29
N LYS A 422 -2.07 18.82 -24.28
CA LYS A 422 -0.86 18.00 -24.40
C LYS A 422 -0.23 17.91 -23.01
N ALA A 423 -0.05 16.70 -22.50
CA ALA A 423 0.34 16.49 -21.11
C ALA A 423 1.41 15.41 -21.00
N ASP A 424 2.39 15.66 -20.12
CA ASP A 424 3.39 14.71 -19.68
C ASP A 424 3.18 14.41 -18.19
N TRP A 425 3.13 13.13 -17.83
CA TRP A 425 2.91 12.66 -16.46
C TRP A 425 3.81 11.48 -16.12
N ALA A 426 3.97 11.17 -14.84
CA ALA A 426 4.88 10.13 -14.38
C ALA A 426 4.17 9.20 -13.40
N CYS A 427 4.42 7.90 -13.54
CA CYS A 427 3.85 6.87 -12.67
C CYS A 427 4.96 6.11 -11.95
N GLN A 428 4.97 6.15 -10.62
CA GLN A 428 5.90 5.40 -9.76
C GLN A 428 5.21 4.26 -8.99
N ASP A 429 3.94 4.02 -9.28
CA ASP A 429 3.09 3.13 -8.49
C ASP A 429 3.52 1.66 -8.54
N VAL A 430 4.35 1.29 -9.52
CA VAL A 430 4.95 -0.04 -9.66
C VAL A 430 6.46 -0.02 -9.37
N ASP A 431 7.19 0.98 -9.87
CA ASP A 431 8.63 1.20 -9.60
C ASP A 431 8.83 2.63 -9.06
N PRO A 432 8.88 2.79 -7.71
CA PRO A 432 9.05 4.08 -7.06
C PRO A 432 10.35 4.81 -7.41
N ASN A 433 11.39 4.07 -7.80
CA ASN A 433 12.73 4.63 -8.03
C ASN A 433 12.97 4.96 -9.51
N HIS A 434 12.24 4.33 -10.43
CA HIS A 434 12.33 4.56 -11.88
C HIS A 434 10.93 4.79 -12.44
N PRO A 435 10.33 5.98 -12.24
CA PRO A 435 8.98 6.25 -12.68
C PRO A 435 8.86 6.15 -14.20
N VAL A 436 7.76 5.56 -14.66
CA VAL A 436 7.45 5.52 -16.09
C VAL A 436 6.92 6.89 -16.51
N GLN A 437 7.60 7.54 -17.45
CA GLN A 437 7.20 8.81 -18.02
C GLN A 437 6.28 8.56 -19.21
N PHE A 438 5.12 9.21 -19.19
CA PHE A 438 4.12 9.17 -20.25
C PHE A 438 3.94 10.55 -20.87
N SER A 439 3.52 10.57 -22.14
CA SER A 439 3.11 11.76 -22.87
C SER A 439 1.91 11.42 -23.75
N GLY A 440 0.98 12.35 -23.92
CA GLY A 440 -0.19 12.13 -24.75
C GLY A 440 -0.99 13.40 -25.02
N LEU A 441 -2.03 13.23 -25.86
CA LEU A 441 -2.94 14.29 -26.28
C LEU A 441 -4.36 13.97 -25.83
N SER A 442 -5.09 14.94 -25.30
CA SER A 442 -6.50 14.80 -24.97
C SER A 442 -7.31 15.90 -25.63
N THR A 443 -8.39 15.53 -26.30
CA THR A 443 -9.32 16.49 -26.92
C THR A 443 -10.70 16.29 -26.32
N THR A 444 -11.33 17.36 -25.86
CA THR A 444 -12.66 17.32 -25.24
C THR A 444 -13.48 18.55 -25.56
N THR A 445 -14.80 18.43 -25.46
CA THR A 445 -15.73 19.54 -25.56
C THR A 445 -16.38 19.80 -24.20
N ILE A 446 -16.40 21.06 -23.76
CA ILE A 446 -17.04 21.45 -22.49
C ILE A 446 -18.57 21.50 -22.71
N ASN A 447 -19.23 20.38 -22.45
CA ASN A 447 -20.67 20.17 -22.66
C ASN A 447 -21.51 20.62 -21.46
N THR A 448 -21.23 21.83 -20.95
CA THR A 448 -22.03 22.45 -19.90
C THR A 448 -22.29 23.93 -20.20
N THR A 449 -23.32 24.46 -19.55
CA THR A 449 -23.63 25.88 -19.60
C THR A 449 -22.68 26.61 -18.67
N LEU A 450 -22.02 27.64 -19.20
CA LEU A 450 -21.22 28.55 -18.38
C LEU A 450 -22.14 29.70 -17.94
N ALA A 451 -22.22 29.94 -16.64
CA ALA A 451 -22.82 31.16 -16.11
C ALA A 451 -21.74 32.22 -16.01
N CYS A 452 -22.02 33.39 -16.57
CA CYS A 452 -21.11 34.52 -16.56
C CYS A 452 -21.58 35.58 -15.57
N GLU A 453 -20.65 36.07 -14.76
CA GLU A 453 -20.83 37.21 -13.88
C GLU A 453 -19.76 38.26 -14.15
N THR A 454 -20.07 39.54 -13.90
CA THR A 454 -19.09 40.62 -14.02
C THR A 454 -18.54 40.96 -12.64
N ILE A 455 -17.27 40.63 -12.40
CA ILE A 455 -16.55 40.96 -11.16
C ILE A 455 -15.47 41.97 -11.51
N ASP A 456 -15.47 43.14 -10.85
CA ASP A 456 -14.50 44.22 -11.07
C ASP A 456 -14.35 44.64 -12.55
N GLY A 457 -15.46 44.64 -13.29
CA GLY A 457 -15.48 45.00 -14.71
C GLY A 457 -14.97 43.90 -15.66
N LYS A 458 -14.67 42.71 -15.14
CA LYS A 458 -14.23 41.53 -15.88
C LYS A 458 -15.32 40.47 -15.94
N SER A 459 -15.54 39.90 -17.12
CA SER A 459 -16.51 38.81 -17.33
C SER A 459 -15.89 37.48 -16.91
N GLN A 460 -16.41 36.84 -15.87
CA GLN A 460 -15.98 35.52 -15.41
C GLN A 460 -17.09 34.52 -15.68
N CYS A 461 -16.82 33.52 -16.52
CA CYS A 461 -17.76 32.46 -16.88
C CYS A 461 -17.30 31.13 -16.28
N ALA A 462 -18.14 30.48 -15.47
CA ALA A 462 -17.82 29.19 -14.82
C ALA A 462 -18.97 28.19 -14.98
N THR A 463 -18.68 26.90 -14.76
CA THR A 463 -19.71 25.85 -14.77
C THR A 463 -20.76 26.10 -13.68
N THR A 464 -22.05 26.03 -14.02
CA THR A 464 -23.15 26.29 -13.07
C THR A 464 -23.28 25.25 -11.95
N ASP A 465 -22.83 24.03 -12.23
CA ASP A 465 -22.79 22.94 -11.26
C ASP A 465 -21.36 22.80 -10.76
N THR A 466 -21.15 23.08 -9.46
CA THR A 466 -19.84 22.98 -8.81
C THR A 466 -19.35 21.53 -8.68
N GLY A 467 -20.22 20.54 -8.87
CA GLY A 467 -19.87 19.13 -8.98
C GLY A 467 -19.68 18.63 -10.42
N TYR A 468 -19.81 19.51 -11.42
CA TYR A 468 -19.67 19.10 -12.82
C TYR A 468 -18.24 18.62 -13.09
N SER A 469 -18.15 17.37 -13.54
CA SER A 469 -16.91 16.78 -14.02
C SER A 469 -17.16 15.99 -15.30
N TRP A 470 -16.14 15.89 -16.14
CA TRP A 470 -16.21 15.12 -17.38
C TRP A 470 -14.90 14.41 -17.66
N VAL A 471 -14.97 13.33 -18.43
CA VAL A 471 -13.82 12.49 -18.74
C VAL A 471 -13.46 12.62 -20.20
N ALA A 472 -12.17 12.74 -20.51
CA ALA A 472 -11.67 12.70 -21.87
C ALA A 472 -10.57 11.65 -22.05
N PRO A 473 -10.57 10.89 -23.15
CA PRO A 473 -9.50 9.95 -23.47
C PRO A 473 -8.21 10.66 -23.86
N ILE A 474 -7.09 10.02 -23.54
CA ILE A 474 -5.76 10.43 -23.98
C ILE A 474 -5.37 9.56 -25.18
N SER A 475 -5.17 10.18 -26.33
CA SER A 475 -4.64 9.57 -27.55
C SER A 475 -3.13 9.72 -27.63
N ASP A 476 -2.54 9.00 -28.59
CA ASP A 476 -1.12 9.10 -28.95
C ASP A 476 -0.17 8.92 -27.76
N VAL A 477 -0.57 8.05 -26.82
CA VAL A 477 0.20 7.81 -25.61
C VAL A 477 1.52 7.14 -25.96
N THR A 478 2.60 7.79 -25.54
CA THR A 478 3.95 7.27 -25.60
C THR A 478 4.51 7.16 -24.18
N TRP A 479 5.45 6.25 -23.97
CA TRP A 479 6.08 6.08 -22.68
C TRP A 479 7.56 5.72 -22.81
N LYS A 480 8.31 6.03 -21.75
CA LYS A 480 9.70 5.61 -21.56
C LYS A 480 9.97 5.38 -20.07
N SER A 481 10.82 4.40 -19.78
CA SER A 481 11.39 4.23 -18.44
C SER A 481 12.62 5.14 -18.31
N THR A 482 12.83 5.73 -17.13
CA THR A 482 13.93 6.67 -16.85
C THR A 482 15.24 5.98 -16.52
#